data_AF-A0A952DN37-F1
#
_entry.id   AF-A0A952DN37-F1
#
_cell.length_a   1.000
_cell.length_b   1.000
_cell.length_c   1.000
_cell.angle_alpha   90.00
_cell.angle_beta   90.00
_cell.angle_gamma   90.00
#
_symmetry.space_group_name_H-M   'P 1'
#
loop_
_entity.id
_entity.type
_entity.pdbx_description
1 polymer ?
#
loop_
_entity_poly.entity_id
_entity_poly.type
_entity_poly.pdbx_seq_one_letter_code
_entity_poly.pdbx_strand_id
1 'polypeptide(L)'
;AFGINVPRMITLTYGFGVGLAALAGVMAAPIYNVSPQMGADLIIVVFAVVVIGGMGSIMGAIVTGFGLGIIEGLTKVFFPEASNTVIFVIMAIVLLIRPAGLFGRRT
;
A
#
# COMPACT_ATOMS: atom_id res chain seq x y z
N ALA A 1 33.29 12.18 -13.36
CA ALA A 1 32.30 11.21 -12.85
C ALA A 1 31.90 11.64 -11.44
N PHE A 2 30.63 11.94 -11.19
CA PHE A 2 30.18 12.33 -9.84
C PHE A 2 30.56 11.19 -8.88
N GLY A 3 31.35 11.47 -7.85
CA GLY A 3 31.84 10.48 -6.86
C GLY A 3 30.76 9.87 -5.97
N ILE A 4 29.49 9.99 -6.37
CA ILE A 4 28.34 9.43 -5.70
C ILE A 4 28.17 8.00 -6.20
N ASN A 5 28.33 7.05 -5.29
CA ASN A 5 28.01 5.66 -5.56
C ASN A 5 26.49 5.52 -5.65
N VAL A 6 25.94 5.64 -6.86
CA VAL A 6 24.51 5.40 -7.16
C VAL A 6 24.00 4.08 -6.53
N PRO A 7 24.76 2.97 -6.56
CA PRO A 7 24.33 1.74 -5.89
C PRO A 7 24.13 1.90 -4.38
N ARG A 8 25.01 2.66 -3.70
CA ARG A 8 24.89 2.91 -2.25
C ARG A 8 23.73 3.82 -1.90
N MET A 9 23.46 4.81 -2.76
CA MET A 9 22.35 5.73 -2.54
C MET A 9 21.01 4.98 -2.64
N ILE A 10 20.87 4.12 -3.66
CA ILE A 10 19.67 3.29 -3.85
C ILE A 10 19.48 2.33 -2.68
N THR A 11 20.53 1.60 -2.26
CA THR A 11 20.42 0.63 -1.16
C THR A 11 20.09 1.30 0.17
N LEU A 12 20.60 2.50 0.45
CA LEU A 12 20.25 3.27 1.65
C LEU A 12 18.77 3.68 1.64
N THR A 13 18.28 4.27 0.56
CA THR A 13 16.86 4.67 0.47
C THR A 13 15.92 3.47 0.51
N TYR A 14 16.28 2.37 -0.16
CA TYR A 14 15.47 1.15 -0.17
C TYR A 14 15.49 0.47 1.20
N GLY A 15 16.68 0.34 1.80
CA GLY A 15 16.84 -0.22 3.14
C GLY A 15 16.07 0.56 4.20
N PHE A 16 16.07 1.90 4.11
CA PHE A 16 15.26 2.74 4.99
C PHE A 16 13.76 2.52 4.79
N GLY A 17 13.28 2.45 3.55
CA GLY A 17 11.87 2.18 3.25
C GLY A 17 11.40 0.81 3.73
N VAL A 18 12.17 -0.25 3.47
CA VAL A 18 11.87 -1.61 3.94
C VAL A 18 11.94 -1.69 5.47
N GLY A 19 12.88 -1.00 6.10
CA GLY A 19 12.97 -0.93 7.56
C GLY A 19 11.72 -0.32 8.21
N LEU A 20 11.22 0.78 7.65
CA LEU A 20 9.97 1.40 8.11
C LEU A 20 8.75 0.49 7.88
N ALA A 21 8.69 -0.20 6.73
CA ALA A 21 7.62 -1.14 6.43
C ALA A 21 7.63 -2.35 7.38
N ALA A 22 8.81 -2.88 7.71
CA ALA A 22 8.97 -3.99 8.65
C ALA A 22 8.53 -3.61 10.07
N LEU A 23 8.91 -2.41 10.53
CA LEU A 23 8.50 -1.89 11.84
C LEU A 23 6.97 -1.76 11.90
N ALA A 24 6.35 -1.17 10.88
CA ALA A 24 4.88 -1.07 10.80
C ALA A 24 4.19 -2.44 10.81
N GLY A 25 4.71 -3.42 10.07
CA GLY A 25 4.16 -4.78 10.02
C GLY A 25 4.21 -5.50 11.37
N VAL A 26 5.33 -5.39 12.10
CA VAL A 26 5.48 -6.00 13.43
C VAL A 26 4.52 -5.37 14.44
N MET A 27 4.30 -4.06 14.39
CA MET A 27 3.32 -3.38 15.25
C MET A 27 1.88 -3.77 14.93
N ALA A 28 1.59 -4.12 13.67
CA ALA A 28 0.28 -4.59 13.25
C ALA A 28 0.02 -6.08 13.59
N ALA A 29 1.07 -6.88 13.75
CA ALA A 29 0.99 -8.31 14.02
C ALA A 29 0.22 -8.72 15.28
N PRO A 30 0.25 -8.03 16.44
CA PRO A 30 -0.58 -8.39 17.59
C PRO A 30 -2.04 -7.92 17.45
N ILE A 31 -2.31 -6.96 16.56
CA ILE A 31 -3.67 -6.44 16.29
C ILE A 31 -4.42 -7.38 15.35
N TYR A 32 -3.71 -7.94 14.37
CA TYR A 32 -4.24 -8.93 13.44
C TYR A 32 -3.97 -10.34 13.94
N ASN A 33 -4.98 -11.21 13.93
CA ASN A 33 -4.80 -12.58 14.37
C ASN A 33 -3.77 -13.27 13.46
N VAL A 34 -2.61 -13.63 14.01
CA VAL A 34 -1.48 -14.14 13.22
C VAL A 34 -1.85 -15.50 12.66
N SER A 35 -2.14 -15.53 11.36
CA SER A 35 -2.47 -16.73 10.61
C SER A 35 -1.47 -16.93 9.46
N PRO A 36 -1.26 -18.17 8.99
CA PRO A 36 -0.38 -18.42 7.84
C PRO A 36 -0.78 -17.66 6.57
N GLN A 37 -2.06 -17.30 6.45
CA GLN A 37 -2.62 -16.59 5.30
C GLN A 37 -2.47 -15.07 5.39
N MET A 38 -2.12 -14.51 6.56
CA MET A 38 -2.06 -13.06 6.82
C MET A 38 -1.17 -12.31 5.82
N GLY A 39 -0.06 -12.91 5.39
CA GLY A 39 0.84 -12.30 4.42
C GLY A 39 0.18 -12.12 3.05
N ALA A 40 -0.61 -13.09 2.59
CA ALA A 40 -1.32 -13.01 1.32
C ALA A 40 -2.37 -11.89 1.34
N ASP A 41 -3.14 -11.80 2.43
CA ASP A 41 -4.14 -10.74 2.59
C ASP A 41 -3.50 -9.35 2.62
N LEU A 42 -2.40 -9.16 3.37
CA LEU A 42 -1.65 -7.90 3.39
C LEU A 42 -1.11 -7.50 2.01
N ILE A 43 -0.56 -8.45 1.26
CA ILE A 43 -0.02 -8.18 -0.08
C ILE A 43 -1.14 -7.72 -1.03
N ILE A 44 -2.32 -8.35 -0.96
CA ILE A 44 -3.47 -7.99 -1.81
C ILE A 44 -3.92 -6.54 -1.52
N VAL A 45 -4.01 -6.18 -0.24
CA VAL A 45 -4.36 -4.81 0.18
C VAL A 45 -3.32 -3.80 -0.30
N VAL A 46 -2.03 -4.07 -0.06
CA VAL A 46 -0.93 -3.19 -0.48
C VAL A 46 -0.90 -3.03 -1.99
N PHE A 47 -1.14 -4.10 -2.74
CA PHE A 47 -1.24 -4.06 -4.20
C PHE A 47 -2.39 -3.15 -4.65
N ALA A 48 -3.58 -3.30 -4.07
CA ALA A 48 -4.72 -2.45 -4.40
C ALA A 48 -4.43 -0.97 -4.13
N VAL A 49 -3.80 -0.65 -2.99
CA VAL A 49 -3.39 0.72 -2.62
C VAL A 49 -2.45 1.34 -3.66
N VAL A 50 -1.44 0.58 -4.10
CA VAL A 50 -0.44 1.04 -5.09
C VAL A 50 -1.07 1.23 -6.46
N VAL A 51 -1.96 0.32 -6.87
CA VAL A 51 -2.70 0.43 -8.13
C VAL A 51 -3.63 1.65 -8.13
N ILE A 52 -4.34 1.88 -7.02
CA ILE A 52 -5.21 3.05 -6.84
C ILE A 52 -4.38 4.36 -6.81
N GLY A 53 -3.19 4.35 -6.20
CA GLY A 53 -2.26 5.48 -6.18
C GLY A 53 -1.63 5.81 -7.54
N GLY A 54 -1.38 4.78 -8.35
CA GLY A 54 -0.73 4.85 -9.66
C GLY A 54 0.76 4.44 -9.58
N MET A 55 1.17 3.49 -10.43
CA MET A 55 2.48 2.78 -10.39
C MET A 55 3.76 3.64 -10.57
N GLY A 56 3.63 4.96 -10.70
CA GLY A 56 4.76 5.90 -10.83
C GLY A 56 4.70 7.11 -9.92
N SER A 57 3.71 7.19 -9.01
CA SER A 57 3.48 8.36 -8.17
C SER A 57 3.63 8.04 -6.69
N ILE A 58 4.75 8.47 -6.11
CA ILE A 58 5.02 8.34 -4.66
C ILE A 58 3.94 9.08 -3.87
N MET A 59 3.60 10.31 -4.27
CA MET A 59 2.55 11.10 -3.60
C MET A 59 1.17 10.45 -3.72
N GLY A 60 0.87 9.84 -4.87
CA GLY A 60 -0.36 9.08 -5.07
C GLY A 60 -0.46 7.91 -4.08
N ALA A 61 0.58 7.10 -3.99
CA ALA A 61 0.63 5.94 -3.10
C ALA A 61 0.52 6.30 -1.61
N ILE A 62 1.11 7.42 -1.18
CA ILE A 62 1.03 7.88 0.23
C ILE A 62 -0.41 8.29 0.57
N VAL A 63 -1.04 9.11 -0.27
CA VAL A 63 -2.41 9.60 -0.02
C VAL A 63 -3.41 8.46 -0.07
N THR A 64 -3.29 7.56 -1.04
CA THR A 64 -4.18 6.40 -1.16
C THR A 64 -3.95 5.39 -0.06
N GLY A 65 -2.70 5.14 0.34
CA GLY A 65 -2.38 4.22 1.43
C GLY A 65 -2.88 4.71 2.78
N PHE A 66 -2.75 6.00 3.06
CA PHE A 66 -3.28 6.59 4.28
C PHE A 66 -4.82 6.59 4.28
N GLY A 67 -5.46 7.00 3.18
CA GLY A 67 -6.91 7.03 3.06
C GLY A 67 -7.56 5.64 3.13
N LEU A 68 -7.06 4.70 2.30
CA LEU A 68 -7.57 3.33 2.28
C LEU A 68 -7.25 2.59 3.58
N GLY A 69 -6.08 2.82 4.19
CA GLY A 69 -5.73 2.22 5.48
C GLY A 69 -6.68 2.64 6.61
N ILE A 70 -7.12 3.91 6.62
CA ILE A 70 -8.13 4.38 7.58
C ILE A 70 -9.50 3.75 7.28
N ILE A 71 -9.91 3.72 6.02
CA ILE A 71 -11.21 3.15 5.61
C ILE A 71 -11.27 1.66 5.91
N GLU A 72 -10.21 0.91 5.60
CA GLU A 72 -10.07 -0.51 5.91
C GLU A 72 -10.09 -0.73 7.43
N GLY A 73 -9.30 0.04 8.18
CA GLY A 73 -9.26 -0.05 9.64
C GLY A 73 -10.62 0.18 10.29
N LEU A 74 -11.39 1.17 9.82
CA LEU A 74 -12.76 1.43 10.28
C LEU A 74 -13.73 0.33 9.85
N THR A 75 -13.62 -0.17 8.62
CA THR A 75 -14.52 -1.22 8.10
C THR A 75 -14.31 -2.55 8.84
N LYS A 76 -13.06 -2.89 9.19
CA LYS A 76 -12.74 -4.09 9.99
C LYS A 76 -13.44 -4.12 11.35
N VAL A 77 -13.70 -2.96 11.97
CA VAL A 77 -14.38 -2.88 13.28
C VAL A 77 -15.87 -3.22 13.17
N PHE A 78 -16.52 -2.88 12.05
CA PHE A 78 -17.95 -3.13 11.85
C PHE A 78 -18.24 -4.47 11.15
N PHE A 79 -17.47 -4.83 10.12
CA PHE A 79 -17.66 -6.05 9.33
C PHE A 79 -16.31 -6.60 8.80
N PRO A 80 -15.64 -7.51 9.54
CA PRO A 80 -14.33 -8.06 9.18
C PRO A 80 -14.31 -8.77 7.81
N GLU A 81 -15.39 -9.47 7.47
CA GLU A 81 -15.52 -10.23 6.22
C GLU A 81 -15.75 -9.32 5.00
N ALA A 82 -16.34 -8.14 5.20
CA ALA A 82 -16.58 -7.18 4.12
C ALA A 82 -15.33 -6.35 3.78
N SER A 83 -14.32 -6.33 4.65
CA SER A 83 -13.16 -5.45 4.50
C SER A 83 -12.36 -5.72 3.22
N ASN A 84 -12.14 -6.99 2.87
CA ASN A 84 -11.45 -7.33 1.62
C ASN A 84 -12.30 -6.97 0.38
N THR A 85 -13.61 -7.23 0.44
CA THR A 85 -14.54 -6.93 -0.64
C THR A 85 -14.62 -5.43 -0.94
N VAL A 86 -14.65 -4.58 0.10
CA VAL A 86 -14.73 -3.12 -0.05
C VAL A 86 -13.50 -2.58 -0.77
N ILE A 87 -12.30 -3.08 -0.47
CA ILE A 87 -11.06 -2.68 -1.15
C ILE A 87 -11.14 -3.01 -2.64
N PHE A 88 -11.60 -4.21 -2.99
CA PHE A 88 -11.77 -4.62 -4.39
C PHE A 88 -12.80 -3.76 -5.12
N VAL A 89 -13.93 -3.45 -4.48
CA VAL A 89 -14.97 -2.58 -5.06
C VAL A 89 -14.42 -1.18 -5.29
N ILE A 90 -13.69 -0.60 -4.32
CA ILE A 90 -13.05 0.71 -4.46
C ILE A 90 -12.02 0.67 -5.57
N MET A 91 -11.19 -0.38 -5.64
CA MET A 91 -10.21 -0.55 -6.72
C MET A 91 -10.90 -0.59 -8.09
N ALA A 92 -11.97 -1.38 -8.25
CA ALA A 92 -12.73 -1.47 -9.49
C ALA A 92 -13.32 -0.11 -9.89
N ILE A 93 -13.92 0.62 -8.95
CA ILE A 93 -14.47 1.96 -9.18
C ILE A 93 -13.36 2.93 -9.61
N VAL A 94 -12.24 2.95 -8.89
CA VAL A 94 -11.12 3.84 -9.21
C VAL A 94 -10.54 3.53 -10.58
N LEU A 95 -10.35 2.26 -10.93
CA LEU A 95 -9.84 1.87 -12.25
C LEU A 95 -10.82 2.21 -13.38
N LEU A 96 -12.13 2.12 -13.12
CA LEU A 96 -13.17 2.49 -14.08
C LEU A 96 -13.20 4.01 -14.34
N ILE A 97 -12.95 4.83 -13.31
CA ILE A 97 -12.93 6.29 -13.41
C ILE A 97 -11.56 6.82 -13.88
N ARG A 98 -10.46 6.21 -13.43
CA ARG A 98 -9.06 6.56 -13.74
C ARG A 98 -8.19 5.31 -13.84
N PRO A 99 -8.03 4.70 -15.03
CA PRO A 99 -7.28 3.45 -15.21
C PRO A 99 -5.76 3.59 -14.95
N ALA A 100 -5.24 4.82 -14.87
CA ALA A 100 -3.85 5.10 -14.48
C ALA A 100 -3.65 5.31 -12.97
N GLY A 101 -4.71 5.24 -12.16
CA GLY A 101 -4.71 5.60 -10.74
C GLY A 101 -4.97 7.10 -10.48
N LEU A 102 -5.17 7.48 -9.22
CA LEU A 102 -5.52 8.85 -8.79
C LEU A 102 -4.50 9.90 -9.24
N PHE A 103 -3.21 9.57 -9.24
CA PHE A 103 -2.10 10.46 -9.63
C PHE A 103 -1.16 9.84 -10.67
N GLY A 104 -1.64 8.90 -11.50
CA GLY A 104 -0.86 8.36 -12.61
C GLY A 104 -0.50 9.47 -13.61
N ARG A 105 0.77 9.87 -13.63
CA ARG A 105 1.30 10.77 -14.67
C ARG A 105 1.17 10.06 -16.02
N ARG A 106 0.38 10.64 -16.93
CA ARG A 106 0.69 10.56 -18.36
C ARG A 106 1.90 11.46 -18.55
N THR A 107 2.96 10.92 -19.15
CA THR A 107 4.26 11.54 -19.49
C THR A 107 5.20 11.85 -18.33
#